data_AF-A0A6P6KKZ0-F1
#
_entry.id   AF-A0A6P6KKZ0-F1
#
_cell.length_a   1.000
_cell.length_b   1.000
_cell.length_c   1.000
_cell.angle_alpha   90.00
_cell.angle_beta   90.00
_cell.angle_gamma   90.00
#
_symmetry.space_group_name_H-M   'P 1'
#
loop_
_entity.id
_entity.type
_entity.pdbx_description
1 polymer ?
#
loop_
_entity_poly.entity_id
_entity_poly.type
_entity_poly.pdbx_seq_one_letter_code
_entity_poly.pdbx_strand_id
1 'polypeptide(L)'
;MDPGLTAAAPPSELKHSGCIKVNRCKCLMRDGSGLIDLASVADEDGFIQRLKPLPSAVGNTDVLLSFSPCLPFSQPEDFSISDCTDVAACVNIRIHQDDRVINQYVNYGRHEGNRFSYNESKKTLTVSYSVFPDSEPQTVVHYQCSPNHSITHSQSFSADGPLQIWVESPCVCPNACELVDVGPGTIFLIILCLSGTAYFIIGSCALRPFRTSNGVQIAPEDSVWCMICYQLSERPDDCRRKRNYSLTDTL
;
A
#
# COMPACT_ATOMS: atom_id res chain seq x y z
N MET A 1 -44.54 41.48 39.50
CA MET A 1 -43.36 40.59 39.61
C MET A 1 -43.57 39.44 38.64
N ASP A 2 -43.03 39.55 37.43
CA ASP A 2 -42.95 38.45 36.47
C ASP A 2 -41.50 37.96 36.43
N PRO A 3 -41.21 36.68 36.67
CA PRO A 3 -39.88 36.15 36.42
C PRO A 3 -39.87 35.30 35.15
N GLY A 4 -38.91 35.62 34.26
CA GLY A 4 -38.08 34.60 33.64
C GLY A 4 -38.48 34.12 32.26
N LEU A 5 -38.28 34.96 31.24
CA LEU A 5 -38.08 34.51 29.86
C LEU A 5 -36.73 33.77 29.80
N THR A 6 -36.75 32.44 29.84
CA THR A 6 -35.55 31.61 29.66
C THR A 6 -35.25 31.56 28.16
N ALA A 7 -34.13 32.16 27.77
CA ALA A 7 -33.58 32.02 26.43
C ALA A 7 -33.28 30.55 26.15
N ALA A 8 -33.95 29.98 25.15
CA ALA A 8 -33.65 28.65 24.65
C ALA A 8 -32.22 28.65 24.10
N ALA A 9 -31.36 27.78 24.65
CA ALA A 9 -30.06 27.51 24.09
C ALA A 9 -30.21 26.95 22.67
N PRO A 10 -29.33 27.32 21.72
CA PRO A 10 -29.36 26.75 20.37
C PRO A 10 -29.11 25.23 20.46
N PRO A 11 -29.72 24.43 19.56
CA PRO A 11 -29.53 22.99 19.56
C PRO A 11 -28.05 22.68 19.37
N SER A 12 -27.46 21.98 20.34
CA SER A 12 -26.14 21.39 20.25
C SER A 12 -26.07 20.61 18.94
N GLU A 13 -25.11 20.96 18.08
CA GLU A 13 -24.83 20.15 16.89
C GLU A 13 -24.73 18.69 17.32
N LEU A 14 -25.59 17.83 16.76
CA LEU A 14 -25.45 16.40 16.90
C LEU A 14 -24.09 16.05 16.31
N LYS A 15 -23.09 15.92 17.18
CA LYS A 15 -21.78 15.37 16.84
C LYS A 15 -22.06 13.95 16.37
N HIS A 16 -22.18 13.76 15.06
CA HIS A 16 -22.39 12.45 14.46
C HIS A 16 -21.11 11.66 14.72
N SER A 17 -21.07 10.95 15.84
CA SER A 17 -19.96 10.09 16.20
C SER A 17 -20.02 8.82 15.38
N GLY A 18 -18.84 8.25 15.11
CA GLY A 18 -18.71 7.02 14.36
C GLY A 18 -18.09 7.22 12.98
N CYS A 19 -18.11 6.13 12.21
CA CYS A 19 -17.45 6.05 10.92
C CYS A 19 -18.41 5.52 9.85
N ILE A 20 -18.26 6.05 8.64
CA ILE A 20 -18.88 5.54 7.43
C ILE A 20 -17.83 4.70 6.70
N LYS A 21 -18.14 3.41 6.54
CA LYS A 21 -17.35 2.51 5.70
C LYS A 21 -17.40 2.99 4.24
N VAL A 22 -16.26 3.39 3.69
CA VAL A 22 -16.13 3.82 2.29
C VAL A 22 -15.91 2.60 1.38
N ASN A 23 -15.01 1.70 1.81
CA ASN A 23 -14.76 0.43 1.15
C ASN A 23 -14.32 -0.62 2.20
N ARG A 24 -13.81 -1.78 1.77
CA ARG A 24 -13.37 -2.86 2.68
C ARG A 24 -12.25 -2.48 3.66
N CYS A 25 -11.53 -1.38 3.40
CA CYS A 25 -10.29 -1.00 4.06
C CYS A 25 -10.32 0.45 4.61
N LYS A 26 -11.27 1.28 4.15
CA LYS A 26 -11.30 2.72 4.42
C LYS A 26 -12.55 3.13 5.18
N CYS A 27 -12.35 4.01 6.15
CA CYS A 27 -13.33 4.45 7.12
C CYS A 27 -13.31 5.98 7.21
N LEU A 28 -14.37 6.64 6.75
CA LEU A 28 -14.50 8.10 6.80
C LEU A 28 -15.22 8.51 8.09
N MET A 29 -14.58 9.35 8.88
CA MET A 29 -15.13 9.82 10.14
C MET A 29 -16.32 10.76 9.91
N ARG A 30 -17.42 10.54 10.63
CA ARG A 30 -18.65 11.34 10.49
C ARG A 30 -18.52 12.75 11.06
N ASP A 31 -17.59 12.98 11.97
CA ASP A 31 -17.29 14.27 12.56
C ASP A 31 -16.37 15.15 11.70
N GLY A 32 -15.96 14.67 10.52
CA GLY A 32 -15.05 15.38 9.63
C GLY A 32 -13.58 15.35 10.05
N SER A 33 -13.21 14.61 11.09
CA SER A 33 -11.82 14.52 11.57
C SER A 33 -10.87 13.87 10.56
N GLY A 34 -11.38 13.11 9.60
CA GLY A 34 -10.60 12.58 8.49
C GLY A 34 -10.96 11.16 8.08
N LEU A 35 -10.02 10.54 7.36
CA LEU A 35 -10.08 9.18 6.88
C LEU A 35 -9.13 8.29 7.70
N ILE A 36 -9.59 7.10 8.06
CA ILE A 36 -8.77 6.01 8.56
C ILE A 36 -8.58 5.03 7.40
N ASP A 37 -7.33 4.83 6.99
CA ASP A 37 -6.95 3.89 5.93
C ASP A 37 -6.21 2.69 6.52
N LEU A 38 -6.86 1.54 6.58
CA LEU A 38 -6.28 0.34 7.18
C LEU A 38 -5.08 -0.22 6.39
N ALA A 39 -4.90 0.18 5.12
CA ALA A 39 -3.75 -0.23 4.31
C ALA A 39 -2.44 0.33 4.90
N SER A 40 -2.50 1.49 5.53
CA SER A 40 -1.33 2.13 6.17
C SER A 40 -0.80 1.38 7.41
N VAL A 41 -1.56 0.40 7.90
CA VAL A 41 -1.20 -0.41 9.07
C VAL A 41 -0.63 -1.78 8.67
N ALA A 42 -0.77 -2.15 7.39
CA ALA A 42 -0.22 -3.38 6.85
C ALA A 42 1.24 -3.20 6.43
N ASP A 43 1.96 -4.31 6.31
CA ASP A 43 3.29 -4.37 5.71
C ASP A 43 3.23 -4.19 4.17
N GLU A 44 4.39 -4.23 3.52
CA GLU A 44 4.52 -4.06 2.06
C GLU A 44 3.75 -5.13 1.26
N ASP A 45 3.58 -6.33 1.81
CA ASP A 45 2.80 -7.42 1.22
C ASP A 45 1.29 -7.28 1.52
N GLY A 46 0.90 -6.28 2.31
CA GLY A 46 -0.47 -6.02 2.73
C GLY A 46 -0.94 -6.89 3.89
N PHE A 47 -0.05 -7.52 4.65
CA PHE A 47 -0.38 -8.31 5.84
C PHE A 47 -0.13 -7.52 7.13
N ILE A 48 -0.95 -7.79 8.15
CA ILE A 48 -0.62 -7.37 9.53
C ILE A 48 0.12 -8.51 10.25
N GLN A 49 -0.24 -9.75 9.91
CA GLN A 49 0.40 -10.96 10.42
C GLN A 49 0.43 -12.00 9.31
N ARG A 50 1.59 -12.59 9.02
CA ARG A 50 1.73 -13.67 8.06
C ARG A 50 2.33 -14.88 8.76
N LEU A 51 1.63 -16.01 8.73
CA LEU A 51 2.02 -17.27 9.39
C LEU A 51 2.46 -17.09 10.86
N LYS A 52 1.80 -16.19 11.60
CA LYS A 52 2.14 -15.92 12.99
C LYS A 52 1.61 -17.06 13.89
N PRO A 53 2.45 -17.65 14.75
CA PRO A 53 1.99 -18.69 15.67
C PRO A 53 0.87 -18.20 16.59
N LEU A 54 -0.20 -18.96 16.67
CA LEU A 54 -1.22 -18.80 17.70
C LEU A 54 -0.80 -19.59 18.95
N PRO A 55 -1.05 -19.05 20.17
CA PRO A 55 -0.82 -19.79 21.39
C PRO A 55 -1.85 -20.92 21.50
N SER A 56 -1.61 -22.03 20.83
CA SER A 56 -2.34 -23.28 21.00
C SER A 56 -1.40 -24.27 21.68
N ALA A 57 -1.63 -24.42 22.99
CA ALA A 57 -1.02 -25.48 23.78
C ALA A 57 -1.76 -26.78 23.43
N VAL A 58 -1.05 -27.75 22.85
CA VAL A 58 -1.14 -29.22 23.06
C VAL A 58 -0.60 -29.94 21.82
N GLY A 59 0.51 -30.68 21.99
CA GLY A 59 0.93 -31.75 21.06
C GLY A 59 1.73 -31.36 19.82
N ASN A 60 1.76 -32.28 18.84
CA ASN A 60 2.48 -32.23 17.55
C ASN A 60 1.78 -31.33 16.50
N THR A 61 1.18 -30.20 16.91
CA THR A 61 0.41 -29.34 16.01
C THR A 61 0.82 -27.88 16.11
N ASP A 62 1.19 -27.27 14.98
CA ASP A 62 1.42 -25.84 14.89
C ASP A 62 0.19 -25.15 14.31
N VAL A 63 -0.28 -24.09 14.98
CA VAL A 63 -1.40 -23.28 14.50
C VAL A 63 -0.86 -21.92 14.10
N LEU A 64 -1.00 -21.58 12.82
CA LEU A 64 -0.45 -20.35 12.22
C LEU A 64 -1.57 -19.49 11.66
N LEU A 65 -1.57 -18.21 11.99
CA LEU A 65 -2.52 -17.22 11.50
C LEU A 65 -1.89 -16.36 10.41
N SER A 66 -2.63 -16.16 9.32
CA SER A 66 -2.35 -15.10 8.34
C SER A 66 -3.56 -14.17 8.25
N PHE A 67 -3.31 -12.86 8.30
CA PHE A 67 -4.35 -11.84 8.26
C PHE A 67 -3.90 -10.63 7.42
N SER A 68 -4.72 -10.28 6.44
CA SER A 68 -4.61 -9.04 5.65
C SER A 68 -5.89 -8.23 5.83
N PRO A 69 -5.79 -6.92 6.16
CA PRO A 69 -6.97 -6.07 6.36
C PRO A 69 -7.66 -5.65 5.05
N CYS A 70 -6.92 -5.62 3.94
CA CYS A 70 -7.36 -4.91 2.73
C CYS A 70 -7.18 -5.72 1.45
N LEU A 71 -6.13 -6.53 1.36
CA LEU A 71 -5.81 -7.31 0.17
C LEU A 71 -6.29 -8.75 0.37
N PRO A 72 -7.21 -9.25 -0.45
CA PRO A 72 -7.55 -10.65 -0.40
C PRO A 72 -6.36 -11.52 -0.79
N PHE A 73 -6.20 -12.63 -0.09
CA PHE A 73 -5.15 -13.60 -0.38
C PHE A 73 -5.71 -15.03 -0.40
N SER A 74 -4.90 -15.94 -0.94
CA SER A 74 -5.18 -17.37 -0.94
C SER A 74 -4.04 -18.15 -0.32
N GLN A 75 -4.36 -19.20 0.43
CA GLN A 75 -3.38 -20.11 1.05
C GLN A 75 -3.81 -21.56 0.90
N PRO A 76 -2.98 -22.47 0.35
CA PRO A 76 -1.62 -22.23 -0.16
C PRO A 76 -1.61 -21.41 -1.44
N GLU A 77 -0.52 -20.69 -1.70
CA GLU A 77 -0.39 -19.79 -2.87
C GLU A 77 -0.41 -20.56 -4.20
N ASP A 78 0.12 -21.78 -4.20
CA ASP A 78 0.25 -22.63 -5.39
C ASP A 78 -1.03 -23.38 -5.77
N PHE A 79 -2.04 -23.40 -4.88
CA PHE A 79 -3.27 -24.18 -5.08
C PHE A 79 -4.51 -23.29 -4.92
N SER A 80 -5.28 -23.18 -6.00
CA SER A 80 -6.49 -22.34 -6.07
C SER A 80 -7.72 -22.95 -5.41
N ILE A 81 -7.61 -24.14 -4.81
CA ILE A 81 -8.72 -24.86 -4.20
C ILE A 81 -8.35 -25.21 -2.76
N SER A 82 -8.53 -24.23 -1.88
CA SER A 82 -8.54 -24.41 -0.43
C SER A 82 -9.68 -23.61 0.18
N ASP A 83 -10.03 -23.91 1.43
CA ASP A 83 -11.02 -23.11 2.18
C ASP A 83 -10.58 -21.65 2.33
N CYS A 84 -9.27 -21.41 2.30
CA CYS A 84 -8.65 -20.09 2.32
C CYS A 84 -8.37 -19.56 0.92
N THR A 85 -9.41 -19.45 0.08
CA THR A 85 -9.32 -18.77 -1.22
C THR A 85 -10.06 -17.43 -1.16
N ASP A 86 -9.39 -16.33 -1.52
CA ASP A 86 -9.95 -14.96 -1.49
C ASP A 86 -10.47 -14.57 -0.08
N VAL A 87 -9.60 -14.70 0.92
CA VAL A 87 -9.92 -14.49 2.34
C VAL A 87 -9.21 -13.27 2.93
N ALA A 88 -9.70 -12.79 4.08
CA ALA A 88 -9.05 -11.78 4.91
C ALA A 88 -8.23 -12.41 6.04
N ALA A 89 -8.70 -13.54 6.57
CA ALA A 89 -8.04 -14.29 7.64
C ALA A 89 -8.04 -15.79 7.31
N CYS A 90 -6.88 -16.44 7.48
CA CYS A 90 -6.72 -17.87 7.32
C CYS A 90 -5.93 -18.45 8.49
N VAL A 91 -6.39 -19.58 9.01
CA VAL A 91 -5.65 -20.38 9.98
C VAL A 91 -5.13 -21.63 9.30
N ASN A 92 -3.82 -21.84 9.35
CA ASN A 92 -3.14 -23.04 8.90
C ASN A 92 -2.77 -23.89 10.13
N ILE A 93 -3.36 -25.08 10.21
CA ILE A 93 -3.07 -26.09 11.21
C ILE A 93 -2.12 -27.10 10.58
N ARG A 94 -0.89 -27.17 11.08
CA ARG A 94 0.13 -28.13 10.66
C ARG A 94 0.15 -29.28 11.65
N ILE A 95 -0.18 -30.48 11.17
CA ILE A 95 -0.19 -31.70 11.98
C ILE A 95 1.05 -32.51 11.61
N HIS A 96 1.92 -32.77 12.58
CA HIS A 96 3.12 -33.58 12.41
C HIS A 96 2.83 -35.06 12.74
N GLN A 97 2.81 -35.91 11.72
CA GLN A 97 2.62 -37.37 11.83
C GLN A 97 3.78 -38.10 11.15
N ASP A 98 4.59 -38.83 11.93
CA ASP A 98 5.61 -39.79 11.45
C ASP A 98 6.35 -39.33 10.17
N ASP A 99 7.05 -38.19 10.26
CA ASP A 99 7.82 -37.49 9.20
C ASP A 99 7.02 -36.77 8.09
N ARG A 100 5.69 -36.74 8.16
CA ARG A 100 4.83 -35.98 7.24
C ARG A 100 4.16 -34.81 7.95
N VAL A 101 4.05 -33.69 7.24
CA VAL A 101 3.30 -32.50 7.67
C VAL A 101 2.02 -32.41 6.87
N ILE A 102 0.88 -32.58 7.54
CA ILE A 102 -0.44 -32.37 6.95
C ILE A 102 -0.86 -30.94 7.26
N ASN A 103 -1.13 -30.15 6.22
CA ASN A 103 -1.64 -28.79 6.37
C ASN A 103 -3.16 -28.80 6.21
N GLN A 104 -3.87 -28.27 7.20
CA GLN A 104 -5.30 -27.99 7.12
C GLN A 104 -5.50 -26.48 7.15
N TYR A 105 -6.25 -25.96 6.17
CA TYR A 105 -6.54 -24.54 6.04
C TYR A 105 -7.99 -24.30 6.45
N VAL A 106 -8.21 -23.33 7.32
CA VAL A 106 -9.53 -22.97 7.83
C VAL A 106 -9.77 -21.49 7.56
N ASN A 107 -10.89 -21.19 6.91
CA ASN A 107 -11.32 -19.83 6.63
C ASN A 107 -11.83 -19.14 7.90
N TYR A 108 -11.17 -18.05 8.29
CA TYR A 108 -11.53 -17.26 9.48
C TYR A 108 -12.15 -15.90 9.14
N GLY A 109 -12.50 -15.67 7.88
CA GLY A 109 -13.26 -14.51 7.46
C GLY A 109 -12.85 -13.99 6.09
N ARG A 110 -13.83 -13.39 5.41
CA ARG A 110 -13.68 -12.73 4.12
C ARG A 110 -13.82 -11.22 4.26
N HIS A 111 -13.26 -10.48 3.30
CA HIS A 111 -13.46 -9.04 3.19
C HIS A 111 -14.90 -8.68 2.82
N GLU A 112 -15.56 -9.55 2.06
CA GLU A 112 -16.96 -9.38 1.67
C GLU A 112 -17.86 -9.40 2.92
N GLY A 113 -18.75 -8.42 3.03
CA GLY A 113 -19.64 -8.30 4.18
C GLY A 113 -18.99 -7.83 5.48
N ASN A 114 -17.69 -7.45 5.48
CA ASN A 114 -17.04 -6.96 6.71
C ASN A 114 -17.74 -5.70 7.27
N ARG A 115 -17.85 -5.61 8.59
CA ARG A 115 -18.62 -4.56 9.28
C ARG A 115 -17.70 -3.69 10.11
N PHE A 116 -17.93 -2.39 10.05
CA PHE A 116 -17.13 -1.37 10.73
C PHE A 116 -17.95 -0.80 11.89
N SER A 117 -17.37 -0.76 13.07
CA SER A 117 -17.95 -0.15 14.26
C SER A 117 -16.90 0.71 14.93
N TYR A 118 -17.17 1.99 15.09
CA TYR A 118 -16.23 2.93 15.69
C TYR A 118 -16.69 3.35 17.07
N ASN A 119 -15.80 3.21 18.06
CA ASN A 119 -16.04 3.63 19.43
C ASN A 119 -15.26 4.92 19.71
N GLU A 120 -15.99 6.03 19.83
CA GLU A 120 -15.43 7.37 20.09
C GLU A 120 -14.67 7.44 21.42
N SER A 121 -15.24 6.89 22.49
CA SER A 121 -14.66 6.98 23.84
C SER A 121 -13.30 6.28 23.94
N LYS A 122 -13.13 5.17 23.21
CA LYS A 122 -11.88 4.39 23.17
C LYS A 122 -11.00 4.73 21.96
N LYS A 123 -11.46 5.62 21.07
CA LYS A 123 -10.84 5.89 19.76
C LYS A 123 -10.44 4.61 19.03
N THR A 124 -11.36 3.64 19.01
CA THR A 124 -11.10 2.29 18.50
C THR A 124 -12.04 1.98 17.35
N LEU A 125 -11.49 1.68 16.19
CA LEU A 125 -12.20 1.12 15.05
C LEU A 125 -12.20 -0.40 15.16
N THR A 126 -13.37 -1.01 15.25
CA THR A 126 -13.54 -2.46 15.24
C THR A 126 -14.04 -2.90 13.87
N VAL A 127 -13.34 -3.86 13.27
CA VAL A 127 -13.73 -4.47 12.00
C VAL A 127 -13.98 -5.96 12.23
N SER A 128 -15.17 -6.42 11.87
CA SER A 128 -15.55 -7.83 12.01
C SER A 128 -15.63 -8.51 10.64
N TYR A 129 -15.04 -9.69 10.53
CA TYR A 129 -14.96 -10.51 9.33
C TYR A 129 -15.71 -11.82 9.55
N SER A 130 -16.63 -12.12 8.63
CA SER A 130 -17.46 -13.32 8.65
C SER A 130 -17.06 -14.23 7.48
N VAL A 131 -17.31 -15.53 7.60
CA VAL A 131 -17.05 -16.49 6.50
C VAL A 131 -18.12 -16.35 5.42
N PHE A 132 -19.37 -16.17 5.84
CA PHE A 132 -20.50 -15.91 4.96
C PHE A 132 -21.15 -14.57 5.30
N PRO A 133 -21.80 -13.90 4.33
CA PRO A 133 -22.65 -12.76 4.62
C PRO A 133 -23.69 -13.17 5.67
N ASP A 134 -23.80 -12.37 6.75
CA ASP A 134 -24.72 -12.55 7.87
C ASP A 134 -24.44 -13.70 8.85
N SER A 135 -23.32 -14.43 8.70
CA SER A 135 -22.86 -15.32 9.77
C SER A 135 -22.22 -14.53 10.92
N GLU A 136 -22.14 -15.15 12.09
CA GLU A 136 -21.32 -14.63 13.18
C GLU A 136 -19.87 -14.42 12.71
N PRO A 137 -19.22 -13.34 13.16
CA PRO A 137 -17.85 -13.04 12.77
C PRO A 137 -16.92 -14.09 13.35
N GLN A 138 -15.97 -14.56 12.54
CA GLN A 138 -14.93 -15.49 12.95
C GLN A 138 -13.64 -14.75 13.35
N THR A 139 -13.42 -13.56 12.79
CA THR A 139 -12.31 -12.68 13.16
C THR A 139 -12.82 -11.29 13.49
N VAL A 140 -12.38 -10.73 14.62
CA VAL A 140 -12.67 -9.37 15.04
C VAL A 140 -11.34 -8.65 15.29
N VAL A 141 -11.16 -7.51 14.64
CA VAL A 141 -9.92 -6.73 14.73
C VAL A 141 -10.22 -5.37 15.33
N HIS A 142 -9.52 -5.04 16.40
CA HIS A 142 -9.62 -3.78 17.12
C HIS A 142 -8.41 -2.92 16.79
N TYR A 143 -8.64 -1.91 15.98
CA TYR A 143 -7.66 -0.89 15.64
C TYR A 143 -7.80 0.27 16.61
N GLN A 144 -6.79 0.49 17.45
CA GLN A 144 -6.75 1.58 18.41
C GLN A 144 -5.78 2.67 17.94
N CYS A 145 -6.29 3.90 17.87
CA CYS A 145 -5.45 5.07 17.63
C CYS A 145 -4.54 5.31 18.84
N SER A 146 -3.23 5.19 18.63
CA SER A 146 -2.20 5.45 19.64
C SER A 146 -1.24 6.52 19.12
N PRO A 147 -0.93 7.57 19.90
CA PRO A 147 0.03 8.58 19.48
C PRO A 147 1.49 8.07 19.50
N ASN A 148 1.73 6.86 20.01
CA ASN A 148 3.06 6.27 20.02
C ASN A 148 3.49 5.87 18.60
N HIS A 149 4.77 6.07 18.26
CA HIS A 149 5.29 5.77 16.92
C HIS A 149 5.42 4.27 16.62
N SER A 150 5.30 3.39 17.62
CA SER A 150 5.42 1.94 17.45
C SER A 150 4.07 1.31 17.14
N ILE A 151 4.03 0.47 16.11
CA ILE A 151 2.88 -0.40 15.85
C ILE A 151 2.98 -1.63 16.77
N THR A 152 1.94 -1.92 17.55
CA THR A 152 1.87 -3.11 18.40
C THR A 152 0.73 -4.02 17.97
N HIS A 153 0.98 -5.33 18.03
CA HIS A 153 0.02 -6.35 17.65
C HIS A 153 -0.08 -7.41 18.73
N SER A 154 -1.29 -7.63 19.24
CA SER A 154 -1.60 -8.77 20.09
C SER A 154 -2.79 -9.53 19.53
N GLN A 155 -2.88 -10.81 19.90
CA GLN A 155 -3.97 -11.67 19.46
C GLN A 155 -4.41 -12.55 20.62
N SER A 156 -5.70 -12.88 20.64
CA SER A 156 -6.26 -13.87 21.54
C SER A 156 -7.07 -14.85 20.71
N PHE A 157 -6.87 -16.12 21.02
CA PHE A 157 -7.54 -17.22 20.39
C PHE A 157 -8.34 -17.95 21.47
N SER A 158 -9.63 -18.15 21.22
CA SER A 158 -10.52 -18.92 22.08
C SER A 158 -11.21 -19.96 21.23
N ALA A 159 -11.38 -21.18 21.75
CA ALA A 159 -12.07 -22.26 21.03
C ALA A 159 -13.56 -21.94 20.82
N ASP A 160 -14.17 -21.18 21.74
CA ASP A 160 -15.61 -20.92 21.78
C ASP A 160 -15.98 -19.50 21.29
N GLY A 161 -15.05 -18.76 20.67
CA GLY A 161 -15.28 -17.38 20.26
C GLY A 161 -14.48 -16.94 19.05
N PRO A 162 -14.76 -15.74 18.51
CA PRO A 162 -14.02 -15.21 17.38
C PRO A 162 -12.55 -14.99 17.74
N LEU A 163 -11.68 -15.17 16.75
CA LEU A 163 -10.31 -14.72 16.80
C LEU A 163 -10.28 -13.20 17.02
N GLN A 164 -9.63 -12.74 18.07
CA GLN A 164 -9.49 -11.32 18.34
C GLN A 164 -8.06 -10.86 18.09
N ILE A 165 -7.92 -9.77 17.34
CA ILE A 165 -6.64 -9.14 17.02
C ILE A 165 -6.71 -7.69 17.46
N TRP A 166 -5.71 -7.23 18.22
CA TRP A 166 -5.56 -5.83 18.62
C TRP A 166 -4.37 -5.24 17.89
N VAL A 167 -4.61 -4.06 17.32
CA VAL A 167 -3.63 -3.32 16.55
C VAL A 167 -3.61 -1.90 17.09
N GLU A 168 -2.52 -1.50 17.72
CA GLU A 168 -2.30 -0.11 18.10
C GLU A 168 -1.33 0.50 17.10
N SER A 169 -1.72 1.63 16.51
CA SER A 169 -0.87 2.33 15.54
C SER A 169 -1.26 3.80 15.47
N PRO A 170 -0.30 4.71 15.20
CA PRO A 170 -0.60 6.10 14.90
C PRO A 170 -1.40 6.23 13.60
N CYS A 171 -1.27 5.27 12.68
CA CYS A 171 -1.94 5.27 11.40
C CYS A 171 -3.45 4.98 11.45
N VAL A 172 -3.92 4.47 12.59
CA VAL A 172 -5.35 4.30 12.86
C VAL A 172 -6.00 5.62 13.27
N CYS A 173 -5.21 6.63 13.63
CA CYS A 173 -5.73 7.96 13.92
C CYS A 173 -6.18 8.64 12.61
N PRO A 174 -7.33 9.36 12.60
CA PRO A 174 -7.82 10.03 11.39
C PRO A 174 -6.76 10.94 10.76
N ASN A 175 -6.52 10.78 9.45
CA ASN A 175 -5.55 11.55 8.65
C ASN A 175 -4.08 11.49 9.11
N ALA A 176 -3.69 10.56 9.99
CA ALA A 176 -2.32 10.52 10.52
C ALA A 176 -1.31 9.88 9.56
N CYS A 177 -1.72 8.83 8.86
CA CYS A 177 -0.87 8.12 7.89
C CYS A 177 -1.54 8.09 6.52
N GLU A 178 -1.88 9.27 5.99
CA GLU A 178 -2.06 9.36 4.54
C GLU A 178 -0.78 8.86 3.90
N LEU A 179 -0.82 7.62 3.38
CA LEU A 179 0.07 7.21 2.32
C LEU A 179 -0.12 8.30 1.26
N VAL A 180 0.93 9.08 1.02
CA VAL A 180 0.94 10.06 -0.07
C VAL A 180 0.79 9.22 -1.33
N ASP A 181 -0.46 9.00 -1.72
CA ASP A 181 -0.81 8.38 -2.97
C ASP A 181 -0.33 9.39 -4.00
N VAL A 182 0.86 9.15 -4.56
CA VAL A 182 1.42 9.97 -5.63
C VAL A 182 0.49 9.78 -6.80
N GLY A 183 -0.54 10.63 -6.85
CA GLY A 183 -1.56 10.54 -7.86
C GLY A 183 -0.91 10.55 -9.24
N PRO A 184 -1.57 9.97 -10.25
CA PRO A 184 -1.01 9.90 -11.59
C PRO A 184 -0.55 11.27 -12.10
N GLY A 185 -1.24 12.36 -11.71
CA GLY A 185 -0.82 13.74 -11.99
C GLY A 185 0.54 14.12 -11.38
N THR A 186 0.82 13.73 -10.13
CA THR A 186 2.11 13.96 -9.49
C THR A 186 3.21 13.14 -10.15
N ILE A 187 2.91 11.90 -10.57
CA ILE A 187 3.84 11.06 -11.34
C ILE A 187 4.18 11.75 -12.67
N PHE A 188 3.17 12.24 -13.42
CA PHE A 188 3.39 12.98 -14.66
C PHE A 188 4.23 14.24 -14.45
N LEU A 189 3.97 15.00 -13.38
CA LEU A 189 4.77 16.19 -13.03
C LEU A 189 6.23 15.83 -12.71
N ILE A 190 6.46 14.75 -11.95
CA ILE A 190 7.82 14.29 -11.65
C ILE A 190 8.55 13.92 -12.95
N ILE A 191 7.92 13.15 -13.85
CA ILE A 191 8.51 12.77 -15.14
C ILE A 191 8.79 14.01 -16.01
N LEU A 192 7.85 14.96 -16.06
CA LEU A 192 8.04 16.21 -16.81
C LEU A 192 9.21 17.03 -16.25
N CYS A 193 9.30 17.19 -14.93
CA CYS A 193 10.42 17.89 -14.29
C CYS A 193 11.76 17.19 -14.54
N LEU A 194 11.82 15.86 -14.44
CA LEU A 194 13.04 15.10 -14.71
C LEU A 194 13.46 15.17 -16.18
N SER A 195 12.50 15.06 -17.11
CA SER A 195 12.77 15.19 -18.55
C SER A 195 13.19 16.61 -18.93
N GLY A 196 12.55 17.63 -18.37
CA GLY A 196 12.89 19.04 -18.58
C GLY A 196 14.29 19.38 -18.05
N THR A 197 14.64 18.89 -16.85
CA THR A 197 16.00 19.09 -16.30
C THR A 197 17.05 18.34 -17.11
N ALA A 198 16.80 17.10 -17.52
CA ALA A 198 17.70 16.37 -18.42
C ALA A 198 17.89 17.10 -19.75
N TYR A 199 16.81 17.59 -20.37
CA TYR A 199 16.87 18.38 -21.59
C TYR A 199 17.68 19.66 -21.41
N PHE A 200 17.48 20.39 -20.30
CA PHE A 200 18.24 21.60 -20.01
C PHE A 200 19.73 21.33 -19.77
N ILE A 201 20.06 20.25 -19.05
CA ILE A 201 21.45 19.86 -18.79
C ILE A 201 22.13 19.45 -20.10
N ILE A 202 21.50 18.57 -20.88
CA ILE A 202 22.04 18.13 -22.18
C ILE A 202 22.20 19.33 -23.13
N GLY A 203 21.18 20.18 -23.21
CA GLY A 203 21.21 21.40 -24.02
C GLY A 203 22.30 22.37 -23.57
N SER A 204 22.48 22.55 -22.26
CA SER A 204 23.55 23.42 -21.72
C SER A 204 24.94 22.85 -21.94
N CYS A 205 25.10 21.52 -21.84
CA CYS A 205 26.36 20.84 -22.13
C CYS A 205 26.71 20.83 -23.64
N ALA A 206 25.71 20.92 -24.52
CA ALA A 206 25.89 21.00 -25.96
C ALA A 206 26.23 22.41 -26.48
N LEU A 207 26.16 23.44 -25.62
CA LEU A 207 26.46 24.81 -25.98
C LEU A 207 27.90 25.14 -25.53
N ARG A 208 28.81 25.31 -26.50
CA ARG A 208 30.17 25.81 -26.20
C ARG A 208 30.28 27.30 -26.48
N PRO A 209 30.72 28.12 -25.51
CA PRO A 209 31.03 29.52 -25.76
C PRO A 209 32.36 29.62 -26.51
N PHE A 210 32.38 30.35 -27.62
CA PHE A 210 33.61 30.70 -28.35
C PHE A 210 33.75 32.22 -28.43
N ARG A 211 35.00 32.70 -28.30
CA ARG A 211 35.29 34.14 -28.31
C ARG A 211 35.52 34.61 -29.75
N THR A 212 34.76 35.63 -30.14
CA THR A 212 34.97 36.35 -31.40
C THR A 212 35.50 37.76 -31.09
N SER A 213 36.06 38.46 -32.08
CA SER A 213 36.58 39.83 -31.92
C SER A 213 35.51 40.84 -31.46
N ASN A 214 34.22 40.50 -31.61
CA ASN A 214 33.08 41.34 -31.23
C ASN A 214 32.39 40.88 -29.93
N GLY A 215 32.95 39.90 -29.20
CA GLY A 215 32.40 39.39 -27.94
C GLY A 215 32.30 37.86 -27.88
N VAL A 216 31.75 37.34 -26.79
CA VAL A 216 31.50 35.89 -26.60
C VAL A 216 30.18 35.54 -27.30
N GLN A 217 30.22 34.59 -28.22
CA GLN A 217 29.03 34.02 -28.86
C GLN A 217 28.90 32.54 -28.47
N ILE A 218 27.66 32.05 -28.43
CA ILE A 218 27.33 30.67 -28.08
C ILE A 218 26.79 30.00 -29.35
N ALA A 219 27.39 28.89 -29.76
CA ALA A 219 26.87 28.02 -30.82
C ALA A 219 26.70 26.59 -30.32
N PRO A 220 25.66 25.87 -30.77
CA PRO A 220 25.50 24.45 -30.50
C PRO A 220 26.63 23.64 -31.15
N GLU A 221 27.14 22.65 -30.44
CA GLU A 221 28.17 21.72 -30.94
C GLU A 221 27.54 20.65 -31.84
N ASP A 222 27.93 20.60 -33.13
CA ASP A 222 27.35 19.69 -34.14
C ASP A 222 27.50 18.18 -33.79
N SER A 223 28.50 17.85 -32.96
CA SER A 223 28.86 16.48 -32.56
C SER A 223 27.81 15.81 -31.66
N VAL A 224 27.13 16.58 -30.80
CA VAL A 224 26.16 16.04 -29.82
C VAL A 224 24.87 15.60 -30.51
N TRP A 225 24.42 16.35 -31.51
CA TRP A 225 23.24 16.04 -32.30
C TRP A 225 23.46 14.86 -33.25
N CYS A 226 24.68 14.70 -33.78
CA CYS A 226 25.01 13.58 -34.66
C CYS A 226 25.06 12.24 -33.91
N MET A 227 25.55 12.20 -32.66
CA MET A 227 25.72 10.95 -31.91
C MET A 227 24.38 10.31 -31.49
N ILE A 228 23.38 11.12 -31.15
CA ILE A 228 22.02 10.66 -30.79
C ILE A 228 21.26 10.15 -32.04
N CYS A 229 21.39 10.85 -33.17
CA CYS A 229 20.82 10.41 -34.45
C CYS A 229 21.47 9.12 -34.97
N TYR A 230 22.78 8.93 -34.75
CA TYR A 230 23.49 7.72 -35.18
C TYR A 230 23.05 6.48 -34.41
N GLN A 231 22.86 6.58 -33.08
CA GLN A 231 22.42 5.44 -32.26
C GLN A 231 20.96 5.03 -32.49
N LEU A 232 20.08 5.96 -32.88
CA LEU A 232 18.69 5.63 -33.27
C LEU A 232 18.60 5.07 -34.69
N SER A 233 19.62 5.31 -35.53
CA SER A 233 19.67 4.81 -36.91
C SER A 233 20.23 3.39 -37.04
N GLU A 234 20.96 2.86 -36.04
CA GLU A 234 21.45 1.48 -36.06
C GLU A 234 20.42 0.51 -35.45
N ARG A 235 19.37 0.22 -36.23
CA ARG A 235 18.78 -1.13 -36.28
C ARG A 235 19.10 -1.74 -37.65
N PRO A 236 19.38 -3.04 -37.69
CA PRO A 236 20.28 -3.64 -38.67
C PRO A 236 19.59 -3.75 -40.01
N ASP A 237 20.25 -3.28 -41.07
CA ASP A 237 20.80 -4.19 -42.07
C ASP A 237 21.35 -3.40 -43.26
N ASP A 238 22.45 -3.95 -43.77
CA ASP A 238 22.85 -3.89 -45.17
C ASP A 238 23.51 -2.60 -45.69
N CYS A 239 24.84 -2.60 -45.72
CA CYS A 239 25.52 -2.70 -47.02
C CYS A 239 27.03 -2.81 -46.84
N ARG A 240 27.48 -4.06 -46.86
CA ARG A 240 28.87 -4.44 -47.07
C ARG A 240 29.23 -4.15 -48.53
N ARG A 241 29.87 -3.02 -48.86
CA ARG A 241 30.53 -2.86 -50.17
C ARG A 241 31.85 -2.08 -50.10
N LYS A 242 32.92 -2.85 -50.22
CA LYS A 242 34.32 -2.47 -50.45
C LYS A 242 34.49 -1.42 -51.56
N ARG A 243 35.44 -0.49 -51.38
CA ARG A 243 36.44 -0.21 -52.43
C ARG A 243 37.74 0.39 -51.87
N ASN A 244 38.84 -0.26 -52.24
CA ASN A 244 40.24 0.06 -51.96
C ASN A 244 40.70 1.34 -52.70
N TYR A 245 41.74 2.01 -52.20
CA TYR A 245 42.99 2.46 -52.89
C TYR A 245 43.93 3.04 -51.80
N SER A 246 45.02 2.36 -51.43
CA SER A 246 46.39 2.35 -52.01
C SER A 246 47.29 3.46 -51.47
N LEU A 247 48.31 3.04 -50.72
CA LEU A 247 49.44 3.81 -50.18
C LEU A 247 50.49 4.07 -51.28
N THR A 248 51.26 5.17 -51.12
CA THR A 248 52.58 5.52 -51.69
C THR A 248 52.65 5.79 -53.21
N ASP A 249 53.35 6.80 -53.75
CA ASP A 249 54.53 7.57 -53.24
C ASP A 249 54.83 8.85 -54.09
N THR A 250 55.72 9.73 -53.58
CA THR A 250 56.43 10.88 -54.24
C THR A 250 55.60 12.13 -54.60
N LEU A 251 55.99 13.38 -54.29
CA LEU A 251 57.30 14.07 -54.24
C LEU A 251 57.26 15.24 -53.24
#